data_AF-A0A4Y2WYD2-F1
#
_entry.id   AF-A0A4Y2WYD2-F1
#
_cell.length_a   1.000
_cell.length_b   1.000
_cell.length_c   1.000
_cell.angle_alpha   90.00
_cell.angle_beta   90.00
_cell.angle_gamma   90.00
#
_symmetry.space_group_name_H-M   'P 1'
#
loop_
_entity.id
_entity.type
_entity.pdbx_description
1 polymer ?
#
loop_
_entity_poly.entity_id
_entity_poly.type
_entity_poly.pdbx_seq_one_letter_code
_entity_poly.pdbx_strand_id
1 'polypeptide(L)'
;QRRAENHQISDTLLLELFLQQLPKDVQSILLAISPLNAAKAAEIADRIMEVTPPEVSKISSSNSCEKLNNASQSELLEEIKALRKEVASLRRSRSADRRPRNNSRKRADFRFRQRSPSQSNDVCWYHKTFNKNARKCIQPCSFSGNVEGQE
;
A
#
# COMPACT_ATOMS: atom_id res chain seq x y z
N GLN A 1 -56.54 -20.47 -10.59
CA GLN A 1 -57.37 -19.42 -9.94
C GLN A 1 -57.10 -19.49 -8.44
N ARG A 2 -56.19 -18.67 -7.90
CA ARG A 2 -55.88 -18.66 -6.46
C ARG A 2 -57.02 -17.93 -5.75
N ARG A 3 -57.83 -18.65 -4.97
CA ARG A 3 -58.84 -18.03 -4.11
C ARG A 3 -58.07 -17.34 -2.98
N ALA A 4 -58.11 -16.01 -2.93
CA ALA A 4 -57.74 -15.28 -1.73
C ALA A 4 -58.83 -15.59 -0.70
N GLU A 5 -58.48 -16.34 0.33
CA GLU A 5 -59.33 -16.52 1.49
C GLU A 5 -59.45 -15.15 2.17
N ASN A 6 -60.65 -14.58 2.16
CA ASN A 6 -60.94 -13.30 2.81
C ASN A 6 -60.89 -13.50 4.33
N HIS A 7 -59.68 -13.51 4.89
CA HIS A 7 -59.49 -13.42 6.34
C HIS A 7 -59.93 -12.02 6.76
N GLN A 8 -61.09 -11.92 7.41
CA GLN A 8 -61.55 -10.70 8.06
C GLN A 8 -60.66 -10.45 9.28
N ILE A 9 -59.64 -9.62 9.10
CA ILE A 9 -58.82 -9.09 10.18
C ILE A 9 -59.60 -7.92 10.80
N SER A 10 -59.61 -7.81 12.13
CA SER A 10 -60.26 -6.68 12.79
C SER A 10 -59.51 -5.37 12.50
N ASP A 11 -60.26 -4.31 12.23
CA ASP A 11 -59.71 -2.96 11.97
C ASP A 11 -58.86 -2.45 13.13
N THR A 12 -59.18 -2.85 14.36
CA THR A 12 -58.41 -2.52 15.57
C THR A 12 -57.02 -3.13 15.55
N LEU A 13 -56.90 -4.40 15.13
CA LEU A 13 -55.63 -5.10 15.03
C LEU A 13 -54.79 -4.57 13.86
N LEU A 14 -55.43 -4.26 12.74
CA LEU A 14 -54.74 -3.61 11.60
C LEU A 14 -54.18 -2.25 12.01
N LEU A 15 -54.94 -1.45 12.75
CA LEU A 15 -54.50 -0.14 13.22
C LEU A 15 -53.33 -0.27 14.20
N GLU A 16 -53.40 -1.23 15.14
CA GLU A 16 -52.31 -1.48 16.10
C GLU A 16 -51.01 -1.89 15.39
N LEU A 17 -51.08 -2.87 14.47
CA LEU A 17 -49.92 -3.29 13.69
C LEU A 17 -49.37 -2.18 12.80
N PHE A 18 -50.26 -1.37 12.22
CA PHE A 18 -49.87 -0.22 11.40
C PHE A 18 -49.11 0.83 12.23
N LEU A 19 -49.61 1.17 13.42
CA LEU A 19 -48.92 2.10 14.32
C LEU A 19 -47.54 1.55 14.72
N GLN A 20 -47.42 0.26 15.05
CA GLN A 20 -46.14 -0.36 15.44
C GLN A 20 -45.04 -0.24 14.36
N GLN A 21 -45.41 -0.18 13.08
CA GLN A 21 -44.46 -0.07 11.97
C GLN A 21 -44.03 1.37 11.64
N LEU A 22 -44.69 2.38 12.22
CA LEU A 22 -44.41 3.79 11.93
C LEU A 22 -43.36 4.39 12.87
N PRO A 23 -42.63 5.44 12.45
CA PRO A 23 -41.78 6.23 13.34
C PRO A 23 -42.59 6.87 14.49
N LYS A 24 -41.95 7.05 15.65
CA LYS A 24 -42.58 7.58 16.87
C LYS A 24 -43.26 8.93 16.66
N ASP A 25 -42.70 9.78 15.82
CA ASP A 25 -43.25 11.12 15.55
C ASP A 25 -44.60 11.03 14.85
N VAL A 26 -44.71 10.12 13.87
CA VAL A 26 -45.97 9.85 13.15
C VAL A 26 -46.99 9.18 14.08
N GLN A 27 -46.55 8.22 14.91
CA GLN A 27 -47.42 7.55 15.90
C GLN A 27 -48.05 8.56 16.87
N SER A 28 -47.26 9.49 17.41
CA SER A 28 -47.71 10.52 18.36
C SER A 28 -48.85 11.37 17.78
N ILE A 29 -48.70 11.78 16.52
CA ILE A 29 -49.71 12.57 15.81
C ILE A 29 -50.98 11.75 15.58
N LEU A 30 -50.86 10.51 15.11
CA LEU A 30 -52.02 9.64 14.86
C LEU A 30 -52.80 9.34 16.13
N LEU A 31 -52.12 9.08 17.26
CA LEU A 31 -52.77 8.82 18.54
C LEU A 31 -53.60 10.01 19.03
N ALA A 32 -53.15 11.25 18.78
CA ALA A 32 -53.85 12.46 19.15
C ALA A 32 -55.18 12.68 18.39
N ILE A 33 -55.36 12.05 17.22
CA ILE A 33 -56.53 12.26 16.34
C ILE A 33 -57.60 11.17 16.55
N SER A 34 -57.44 10.30 17.56
CA SER A 34 -58.36 9.18 17.86
C SER A 34 -59.81 9.63 18.12
N PRO A 35 -60.84 8.87 17.67
CA PRO A 35 -60.77 7.54 17.06
C PRO A 35 -60.60 7.54 15.52
N LEU A 36 -59.82 6.59 15.00
CA LEU A 36 -59.48 6.43 13.58
C LEU A 36 -59.70 4.99 13.10
N ASN A 37 -59.94 4.82 11.81
CA ASN A 37 -59.91 3.50 11.15
C ASN A 37 -58.56 3.32 10.43
N ALA A 38 -58.13 2.08 10.20
CA ALA A 38 -56.83 1.77 9.59
C ALA A 38 -56.60 2.50 8.24
N ALA A 39 -57.62 2.57 7.38
CA ALA A 39 -57.52 3.27 6.09
C ALA A 39 -57.26 4.78 6.24
N LYS A 40 -57.92 5.44 7.19
CA LYS A 40 -57.72 6.88 7.45
C LYS A 40 -56.38 7.14 8.13
N ALA A 41 -55.95 6.24 9.02
CA ALA A 41 -54.63 6.33 9.65
C ALA A 41 -53.52 6.25 8.60
N ALA A 42 -53.66 5.38 7.59
CA ALA A 42 -52.72 5.28 6.47
C ALA A 42 -52.66 6.59 5.65
N GLU A 43 -53.81 7.13 5.27
CA GLU A 43 -53.88 8.38 4.51
C GLU A 43 -53.21 9.55 5.25
N ILE A 44 -53.44 9.66 6.57
CA ILE A 44 -52.84 10.71 7.40
C ILE A 44 -51.33 10.48 7.56
N ALA A 45 -50.89 9.24 7.75
CA ALA A 45 -49.47 8.89 7.85
C ALA A 45 -48.71 9.28 6.58
N ASP A 46 -49.24 8.97 5.39
CA ASP A 46 -48.62 9.31 4.12
C ASP A 46 -48.43 10.83 3.99
N ARG A 47 -49.46 11.62 4.30
CA ARG A 47 -49.38 13.09 4.28
C ARG A 47 -48.36 13.64 5.28
N ILE A 48 -48.26 13.05 6.47
CA ILE A 48 -47.25 13.45 7.46
C ILE A 48 -45.86 13.16 6.89
N MET A 49 -45.65 11.99 6.30
CA MET A 49 -44.37 11.61 5.72
C MET A 49 -43.97 12.44 4.49
N GLU A 50 -44.93 12.98 3.73
CA GLU A 50 -44.66 13.91 2.63
C GLU A 50 -44.19 15.29 3.10
N VAL A 51 -44.76 15.79 4.21
CA VAL A 51 -44.46 17.13 4.73
C VAL A 51 -43.26 17.12 5.67
N THR A 52 -43.02 16.00 6.34
CA THR A 52 -41.89 15.84 7.25
C THR A 52 -40.65 15.51 6.41
N PRO A 53 -39.65 16.39 6.32
CA PRO A 53 -38.40 16.00 5.67
C PRO A 53 -37.85 14.77 6.39
N PRO A 54 -37.23 13.80 5.67
CA PRO A 54 -36.65 12.65 6.33
C PRO A 54 -35.65 13.17 7.36
N GLU A 55 -35.97 13.02 8.65
CA GLU A 55 -34.98 13.16 9.70
C GLU A 55 -33.99 12.03 9.45
N VAL A 56 -32.91 12.36 8.75
CA VAL A 56 -31.66 11.62 8.86
C VAL A 56 -31.33 11.69 10.34
N SER A 57 -31.72 10.65 11.08
CA SER A 57 -31.32 10.47 12.47
C SER A 57 -29.81 10.67 12.44
N LYS A 58 -29.37 11.81 12.98
CA LYS A 58 -27.96 12.05 13.21
C LYS A 58 -27.63 10.86 14.09
N ILE A 59 -26.84 9.93 13.57
CA ILE A 59 -26.29 8.86 14.38
C ILE A 59 -25.48 9.64 15.40
N SER A 60 -26.08 9.94 16.55
CA SER A 60 -25.35 10.37 17.71
C SER A 60 -24.52 9.14 18.01
N SER A 61 -23.33 9.12 17.43
CA SER A 61 -22.25 8.24 17.85
C SER A 61 -22.27 8.34 19.36
N SER A 62 -22.80 7.32 20.02
CA SER A 62 -22.60 7.18 21.45
C SER A 62 -21.10 7.14 21.60
N ASN A 63 -20.52 8.23 22.11
CA ASN A 63 -19.08 8.49 22.26
C ASN A 63 -18.37 7.47 23.20
N SER A 64 -18.97 6.31 23.42
CA SER A 64 -18.39 5.15 24.09
C SER A 64 -17.77 4.14 23.10
N CYS A 65 -18.22 4.09 21.83
CA CYS A 65 -17.65 3.16 20.83
C CYS A 65 -16.59 3.80 19.90
N GLU A 66 -16.51 5.13 19.83
CA GLU A 66 -15.53 5.80 18.95
C GLU A 66 -14.08 5.58 19.41
N LYS A 67 -13.81 5.40 20.71
CA LYS A 67 -12.45 5.08 21.18
C LYS A 67 -11.96 3.72 20.68
N LEU A 68 -12.86 2.71 20.62
CA LEU A 68 -12.51 1.39 20.12
C LEU A 68 -12.31 1.42 18.60
N ASN A 69 -13.19 2.11 17.86
CA ASN A 69 -13.06 2.24 16.41
C ASN A 69 -11.83 3.04 15.98
N ASN A 70 -11.45 4.10 16.70
CA ASN A 70 -10.25 4.87 16.39
C ASN A 70 -8.95 4.10 16.71
N ALA A 71 -8.93 3.32 17.79
CA ALA A 71 -7.79 2.45 18.12
C ALA A 71 -7.60 1.38 17.04
N SER A 72 -8.66 0.68 16.65
CA SER A 72 -8.62 -0.31 15.56
C SER A 72 -8.24 0.32 14.22
N GLN A 73 -8.73 1.52 13.91
CA GLN A 73 -8.32 2.23 12.70
C GLN A 73 -6.85 2.66 12.73
N SER A 74 -6.33 3.09 13.88
CA SER A 74 -4.90 3.42 14.02
C SER A 74 -4.00 2.20 13.87
N GLU A 75 -4.38 1.07 14.44
CA GLU A 75 -3.65 -0.21 14.33
C GLU A 75 -3.65 -0.70 12.88
N LEU A 76 -4.80 -0.64 12.20
CA LEU A 76 -4.90 -0.95 10.76
C LEU A 76 -4.02 -0.03 9.90
N LEU A 77 -3.96 1.27 10.22
CA LEU A 77 -3.10 2.21 9.50
C LEU A 77 -1.61 1.95 9.73
N GLU A 78 -1.23 1.52 10.94
CA GLU A 78 0.14 1.11 11.25
C GLU A 78 0.51 -0.18 10.51
N GLU A 79 -0.39 -1.16 10.48
CA GLU A 79 -0.20 -2.42 9.76
C GLU A 79 -0.07 -2.17 8.26
N ILE A 80 -0.90 -1.29 7.69
CA ILE A 80 -0.78 -0.86 6.28
C ILE A 80 0.57 -0.19 6.03
N LYS A 81 1.09 0.64 6.95
CA LYS A 81 2.42 1.24 6.81
C LYS A 81 3.53 0.18 6.86
N ALA A 82 3.42 -0.79 7.76
CA ALA A 82 4.37 -1.90 7.89
C ALA A 82 4.41 -2.74 6.60
N LEU A 83 3.24 -3.15 6.10
CA LEU A 83 3.11 -3.89 4.83
C LEU A 83 3.67 -3.11 3.65
N ARG A 84 3.41 -1.80 3.55
CA ARG A 84 3.98 -0.95 2.49
C ARG A 84 5.51 -0.91 2.55
N LYS A 85 6.10 -0.88 3.75
CA LYS A 85 7.56 -0.91 3.95
C LYS A 85 8.15 -2.25 3.55
N GLU A 86 7.50 -3.35 3.91
CA GLU A 86 7.90 -4.71 3.53
C GLU A 86 7.86 -4.90 2.01
N VAL A 87 6.75 -4.53 1.36
CA VAL A 87 6.61 -4.58 -0.10
C VAL A 87 7.69 -3.73 -0.79
N ALA A 88 7.99 -2.54 -0.26
CA ALA A 88 9.07 -1.71 -0.81
C ALA A 88 10.45 -2.37 -0.65
N SER A 89 10.70 -3.08 0.47
CA SER A 89 11.92 -3.85 0.69
C SER A 89 12.05 -5.02 -0.29
N LEU A 90 10.98 -5.81 -0.46
CA LEU A 90 10.91 -6.92 -1.40
C LEU A 90 11.10 -6.46 -2.85
N ARG A 91 10.56 -5.30 -3.22
CA ARG A 91 10.82 -4.70 -4.54
C ARG A 91 12.29 -4.31 -4.72
N ARG A 92 12.95 -3.78 -3.69
CA ARG A 92 14.38 -3.43 -3.72
C ARG A 92 15.29 -4.65 -3.78
N SER A 93 15.03 -5.70 -3.00
CA SER A 93 15.83 -6.93 -3.04
C SER A 93 15.75 -7.61 -4.42
N ARG A 94 14.55 -7.72 -4.98
CA ARG A 94 14.34 -8.28 -6.33
C ARG A 94 14.98 -7.45 -7.45
N SER A 95 15.12 -6.13 -7.26
CA SER A 95 15.82 -5.27 -8.24
C SER A 95 17.34 -5.28 -8.05
N ALA A 96 17.85 -5.51 -6.84
CA ALA A 96 19.28 -5.76 -6.59
C ALA A 96 19.75 -7.09 -7.20
N ASP A 97 18.95 -8.16 -7.10
CA ASP A 97 19.23 -9.45 -7.75
C ASP A 97 19.07 -9.41 -9.28
N ARG A 98 18.25 -8.48 -9.79
CA ARG A 98 18.12 -8.21 -11.23
C ARG A 98 19.10 -7.17 -11.75
N ARG A 99 20.04 -6.69 -10.95
CA ARG A 99 21.18 -5.95 -11.51
C ARG A 99 21.85 -6.95 -12.46
N PRO A 100 21.90 -6.68 -13.78
CA PRO A 100 22.63 -7.57 -14.66
C PRO A 100 24.02 -7.63 -14.04
N ARG A 101 24.45 -8.84 -13.69
CA ARG A 101 25.83 -9.13 -13.36
C ARG A 101 26.61 -8.92 -14.64
N ASN A 102 26.71 -7.66 -15.05
CA ASN A 102 27.59 -7.21 -16.10
C ASN A 102 28.98 -7.18 -15.44
N ASN A 103 29.43 -8.40 -15.18
CA ASN A 103 30.80 -8.85 -15.14
C ASN A 103 31.41 -8.71 -16.56
N SER A 104 31.08 -7.64 -17.27
CA SER A 104 31.94 -7.13 -18.31
C SER A 104 32.88 -6.21 -17.58
N ARG A 105 33.99 -6.83 -17.17
CA ARG A 105 35.29 -6.18 -17.07
C ARG A 105 35.35 -5.10 -18.14
N LYS A 106 35.03 -3.86 -17.79
CA LYS A 106 35.38 -2.71 -18.61
C LYS A 106 36.90 -2.56 -18.51
N ARG A 107 37.61 -3.49 -19.16
CA ARG A 107 38.93 -3.30 -19.77
C ARG A 107 38.79 -2.36 -20.98
N ALA A 108 37.94 -1.35 -20.86
CA ALA A 108 37.89 -0.21 -21.76
C ALA A 108 38.79 0.86 -21.14
N ASP A 109 40.07 0.51 -21.05
CA ASP A 109 41.13 1.50 -21.06
C ASP A 109 42.28 0.84 -21.81
N PHE A 110 42.02 0.54 -23.09
CA PHE A 110 43.04 0.67 -24.11
C PHE A 110 43.42 2.15 -24.18
N ARG A 111 44.05 2.64 -23.10
CA ARG A 111 45.01 3.73 -23.16
C ARG A 111 46.07 3.19 -24.11
N PHE A 112 45.86 3.44 -25.40
CA PHE A 112 46.93 3.79 -26.31
C PHE A 112 47.66 4.97 -25.66
N ARG A 113 48.45 4.69 -24.62
CA ARG A 113 49.63 5.49 -24.31
C ARG A 113 50.53 5.22 -25.50
N GLN A 114 50.35 6.02 -26.54
CA GLN A 114 51.44 6.57 -27.32
C GLN A 114 52.56 6.82 -26.31
N ARG A 115 53.52 5.91 -26.23
CA ARG A 115 54.71 6.10 -25.41
C ARG A 115 55.44 7.24 -26.10
N SER A 116 55.23 8.47 -25.63
CA SER A 116 56.10 9.59 -25.95
C SER A 116 57.54 9.12 -25.70
N PRO A 117 58.45 9.20 -26.68
CA PRO A 117 59.85 8.85 -26.50
C PRO A 117 60.56 9.92 -25.65
N SER A 118 60.25 10.03 -24.36
CA SER A 118 60.93 10.97 -23.48
C SER A 118 60.69 10.67 -22.01
N GLN A 119 61.47 9.73 -21.47
CA GLN A 119 62.27 9.97 -20.27
C GLN A 119 63.12 8.73 -20.00
N SER A 120 64.43 8.96 -20.03
CA SER A 120 65.53 8.16 -19.53
C SER A 120 65.19 7.42 -18.23
N ASN A 121 64.51 6.29 -18.35
CA ASN A 121 64.57 5.28 -17.31
C ASN A 121 65.64 4.31 -17.81
N ASP A 122 66.85 4.49 -17.30
CA ASP A 122 68.00 3.63 -17.61
C ASP A 122 67.73 2.16 -17.24
N VAL A 123 66.62 1.89 -16.55
CA VAL A 123 66.27 0.59 -16.01
C VAL A 123 64.95 0.08 -16.62
N CYS A 124 64.95 -1.16 -17.11
CA CYS A 124 63.77 -1.77 -17.75
C CYS A 124 62.62 -2.03 -16.76
N TRP A 125 61.40 -2.25 -17.28
CA TRP A 125 60.20 -2.46 -16.45
C TRP A 125 60.36 -3.58 -15.41
N TYR A 126 61.06 -4.67 -15.75
CA TYR A 126 61.30 -5.78 -14.83
C TYR A 126 62.15 -5.34 -13.63
N HIS A 127 63.26 -4.64 -13.86
CA HIS A 127 64.08 -4.11 -12.78
C HIS A 127 63.40 -2.95 -12.03
N LYS A 128 62.52 -2.18 -12.68
CA LYS A 128 61.69 -1.18 -11.98
C LYS A 128 60.69 -1.81 -11.01
N THR A 129 60.22 -3.01 -11.32
CA THR A 129 59.18 -3.71 -10.54
C THR A 129 59.78 -4.67 -9.50
N PHE A 130 60.86 -5.35 -9.85
CA PHE A 130 61.47 -6.42 -9.06
C PHE A 130 62.89 -6.11 -8.57
N ASN A 131 63.49 -4.98 -8.98
CA ASN A 131 64.89 -4.62 -8.70
C ASN A 131 65.83 -5.82 -8.98
N LYS A 132 66.82 -6.06 -8.12
CA LYS A 132 67.77 -7.19 -8.19
C LYS A 132 67.14 -8.59 -8.25
N ASN A 133 65.84 -8.71 -7.95
CA ASN A 133 65.11 -9.98 -8.01
C ASN A 133 64.52 -10.27 -9.41
N ALA A 134 64.79 -9.40 -10.39
CA ALA A 134 64.35 -9.63 -11.76
C ALA A 134 65.04 -10.87 -12.35
N ARG A 135 64.24 -11.79 -12.88
CA ARG A 135 64.72 -12.98 -13.62
C ARG A 135 64.87 -12.73 -15.12
N LYS A 136 64.36 -11.59 -15.60
CA LYS A 136 64.37 -11.20 -17.02
C LYS A 136 64.73 -9.73 -17.13
N CYS A 137 65.64 -9.42 -18.05
CA CYS A 137 66.06 -8.07 -18.38
C CYS A 137 65.84 -7.81 -19.87
N ILE A 138 65.38 -6.61 -20.24
CA ILE A 138 65.23 -6.16 -21.63
C ILE A 138 66.24 -5.03 -21.88
N GLN A 139 67.12 -5.19 -22.87
CA GLN A 139 68.08 -4.17 -23.28
C GLN A 139 67.42 -3.07 -24.14
N PRO A 140 67.91 -1.81 -24.08
CA PRO A 140 69.02 -1.32 -23.27
C PRO A 140 68.61 -1.08 -21.80
N CYS A 141 69.31 -1.72 -20.87
CA CYS A 141 69.11 -1.55 -19.43
C CYS A 141 70.46 -1.44 -18.73
N SER A 142 70.65 -0.38 -17.94
CA SER A 142 71.85 -0.08 -17.17
C SER A 142 71.99 -0.91 -15.88
N PHE A 143 70.99 -1.72 -15.55
CA PHE A 143 70.99 -2.53 -14.34
C PHE A 143 71.78 -3.83 -14.56
N SER A 144 72.83 -4.04 -13.77
CA SER A 144 73.68 -5.23 -13.80
C SER A 144 73.27 -6.22 -12.70
N GLY A 145 72.97 -7.47 -13.12
CA GLY A 145 72.68 -8.58 -12.22
C GLY A 145 71.19 -8.98 -12.22
N ASN A 146 70.90 -10.11 -12.87
CA ASN A 146 69.62 -10.81 -12.74
C ASN A 146 69.82 -12.00 -11.79
N VAL A 147 68.75 -12.43 -11.12
CA VAL A 147 68.77 -13.74 -10.45
C VAL A 147 68.61 -14.80 -11.54
N GLU A 148 69.68 -15.52 -11.85
CA GLU A 148 69.62 -16.71 -12.69
C GLU A 148 68.67 -17.70 -12.01
N GLY A 149 67.56 -18.00 -12.68
CA GLY A 149 66.65 -19.02 -12.19
C GLY A 149 67.36 -20.35 -12.23
N GLN A 150 67.61 -20.96 -11.08
CA GLN A 150 67.80 -22.41 -11.00
C GLN A 150 66.48 -23.03 -11.47
N GLU A 151 66.54 -23.76 -12.59
CA GLU A 151 65.46 -24.63 -13.07
C GLU A 151 65.20 -25.76 -12.07
#